data_AF-A0ABD4Z8T5-F1
#
_entry.id   AF-A0ABD4Z8T5-F1
#
_cell.length_a   1.000
_cell.length_b   1.000
_cell.length_c   1.000
_cell.angle_alpha   90.00
_cell.angle_beta   90.00
_cell.angle_gamma   90.00
#
_symmetry.space_group_name_H-M   'P 1'
#
loop_
_entity.id
_entity.type
_entity.pdbx_description
1 polymer ?
#
loop_
_entity_poly.entity_id
_entity_poly.type
_entity_poly.pdbx_seq_one_letter_code
_entity_poly.pdbx_strand_id
1 'polypeptide(L)'
;MITLEVYYLLMAVATVLSTVATYFAVIERDLVKAAIFSALQSSFYALIFYLLMAPDIFLTYVPVSVGLYTALVLILIKKTERYEGE
;
A
#
# COMPACT_ATOMS: atom_id res chain seq x y z
N MET A 1 20.77 -21.84 3.89
CA MET A 1 21.38 -20.49 3.98
C MET A 1 20.86 -19.60 2.86
N ILE A 2 21.03 -19.99 1.59
CA ILE A 2 20.57 -19.22 0.40
C ILE A 2 19.07 -18.86 0.45
N THR A 3 18.21 -19.77 0.89
CA THR A 3 16.75 -19.53 0.95
C THR A 3 16.34 -18.44 1.94
N LEU A 4 17.07 -18.30 3.05
CA LEU A 4 16.79 -17.31 4.09
C LEU A 4 17.24 -15.91 3.63
N GLU A 5 18.39 -15.82 2.96
CA GLU A 5 18.90 -14.57 2.39
C GLU A 5 17.98 -14.03 1.30
N VAL A 6 17.51 -14.90 0.40
CA VAL A 6 16.53 -14.52 -0.64
C VAL A 6 15.25 -13.98 -0.01
N TYR A 7 14.78 -14.62 1.06
CA TYR A 7 13.59 -14.20 1.77
C TYR A 7 13.74 -12.80 2.40
N TYR A 8 14.86 -12.52 3.07
CA TYR A 8 15.16 -11.18 3.60
C TYR A 8 15.32 -10.13 2.50
N LEU A 9 15.94 -10.50 1.37
CA LEU A 9 16.12 -9.60 0.25
C LEU A 9 14.77 -9.22 -0.39
N LEU A 10 13.85 -10.18 -0.54
CA LEU A 10 12.49 -9.91 -1.04
C LEU A 10 11.72 -8.97 -0.12
N MET A 11 11.81 -9.18 1.21
CA MET A 11 11.20 -8.26 2.18
C MET A 11 11.81 -6.87 2.09
N ALA A 12 13.14 -6.76 2.02
CA ALA A 12 13.84 -5.48 1.92
C ALA A 12 13.40 -4.71 0.66
N VAL A 13 13.36 -5.37 -0.49
CA VAL A 13 12.89 -4.79 -1.75
C VAL A 13 11.43 -4.35 -1.64
N ALA A 14 10.56 -5.19 -1.08
CA ALA A 14 9.15 -4.85 -0.89
C ALA A 14 8.96 -3.63 0.03
N THR A 15 9.73 -3.52 1.12
CA THR A 15 9.68 -2.35 2.01
C THR A 15 10.18 -1.07 1.36
N VAL A 16 11.22 -1.15 0.53
CA VAL A 16 11.72 0.01 -0.21
C VAL A 16 10.69 0.47 -1.23
N LEU A 17 10.12 -0.46 -2.01
CA LEU A 17 9.05 -0.15 -2.98
C LEU A 17 7.82 0.43 -2.30
N SER A 18 7.44 -0.09 -1.14
CA SER A 18 6.34 0.44 -0.32
C SER A 18 6.61 1.88 0.12
N THR A 19 7.82 2.16 0.59
CA THR A 19 8.24 3.49 1.04
C THR A 19 8.25 4.49 -0.12
N VAL A 20 8.73 4.08 -1.30
CA VAL A 20 8.68 4.89 -2.52
C VAL A 20 7.24 5.18 -2.92
N ALA A 21 6.35 4.19 -2.87
CA ALA A 21 4.93 4.39 -3.12
C ALA A 21 4.28 5.35 -2.11
N THR A 22 4.63 5.26 -0.82
CA THR A 22 4.20 6.23 0.20
C THR A 22 4.68 7.64 -0.12
N TYR A 23 5.94 7.79 -0.52
CA TYR A 23 6.51 9.09 -0.87
C TYR A 23 5.73 9.75 -2.03
N PHE A 24 5.43 8.99 -3.08
CA PHE A 24 4.59 9.48 -4.17
C PHE A 24 3.15 9.75 -3.75
N ALA A 25 2.58 8.95 -2.85
CA ALA A 25 1.24 9.18 -2.32
C ALA A 25 1.12 10.52 -1.57
N VAL A 26 2.18 10.97 -0.89
CA VAL A 26 2.18 12.22 -0.10
C VAL A 26 2.42 13.46 -0.96
N ILE A 27 3.21 13.35 -2.04
CA ILE A 27 3.56 14.50 -2.89
C ILE A 27 2.51 14.78 -3.97
N GLU A 28 1.74 13.77 -4.35
CA GLU A 28 0.79 13.90 -5.45
C GLU A 28 -0.42 14.76 -5.07
N ARG A 29 -0.61 15.87 -5.78
CA ARG A 29 -1.70 16.83 -5.56
C ARG A 29 -3.07 16.31 -6.00
N ASP A 30 -3.13 15.31 -6.89
CA ASP A 30 -4.37 14.65 -7.30
C ASP A 30 -4.70 13.54 -6.29
N LEU A 31 -5.73 13.75 -5.49
CA LEU A 31 -6.13 12.84 -4.41
C LEU A 31 -6.47 11.43 -4.94
N VAL A 32 -6.94 11.32 -6.19
CA VAL A 32 -7.21 10.01 -6.81
C VAL A 32 -5.93 9.23 -7.03
N LYS A 33 -4.89 9.89 -7.54
CA LYS A 33 -3.58 9.26 -7.73
C LYS A 33 -2.91 8.98 -6.38
N ALA A 34 -3.01 9.89 -5.41
CA ALA A 34 -2.54 9.67 -4.05
C ALA A 34 -3.18 8.40 -3.45
N ALA A 35 -4.49 8.22 -3.62
CA ALA A 35 -5.20 7.01 -3.18
C ALA A 35 -4.72 5.74 -3.90
N ILE A 36 -4.43 5.80 -5.20
CA ILE A 36 -3.87 4.67 -5.96
C ILE A 36 -2.46 4.32 -5.44
N PHE A 37 -1.61 5.31 -5.20
CA PHE A 37 -0.28 5.08 -4.62
C PHE A 37 -0.37 4.50 -3.19
N SER A 38 -1.36 4.92 -2.40
CA SER A 38 -1.64 4.32 -1.09
C SER A 38 -2.09 2.86 -1.21
N ALA A 39 -2.92 2.52 -2.19
CA ALA A 39 -3.33 1.14 -2.44
C ALA A 39 -2.16 0.25 -2.89
N LEU A 40 -1.28 0.81 -3.72
CA LEU A 40 -0.05 0.15 -4.16
C LEU A 40 0.90 -0.11 -2.97
N GLN A 41 1.10 0.89 -2.11
CA GLN A 41 1.84 0.78 -0.87
C GLN A 41 1.29 -0.35 0.02
N SER A 42 -0.03 -0.41 0.19
CA SER A 42 -0.69 -1.44 0.99
C SER A 42 -0.53 -2.84 0.37
N SER A 43 -0.52 -2.94 -0.95
CA SER A 43 -0.28 -4.21 -1.65
C SER A 43 1.13 -4.79 -1.35
N PHE A 44 2.15 -3.93 -1.26
CA PHE A 44 3.49 -4.36 -0.83
C PHE A 44 3.52 -4.81 0.63
N TYR A 45 2.77 -4.15 1.53
CA TYR A 45 2.63 -4.61 2.92
C TYR A 45 1.94 -5.98 3.02
N ALA A 46 0.92 -6.23 2.22
CA ALA A 46 0.30 -7.56 2.14
C ALA A 46 1.32 -8.63 1.72
N LEU A 47 2.18 -8.33 0.75
CA LEU A 47 3.27 -9.23 0.34
C LEU A 47 4.25 -9.47 1.50
N ILE A 48 4.60 -8.45 2.28
CA ILE A 48 5.46 -8.59 3.46
C ILE A 48 4.81 -9.47 4.53
N PHE A 49 3.51 -9.31 4.81
CA PHE A 49 2.80 -10.18 5.78
C PHE A 49 2.72 -11.63 5.33
N TYR A 50 2.53 -11.86 4.03
CA TYR A 50 2.60 -13.19 3.45
C TYR A 50 3.98 -13.81 3.64
N LEU A 51 5.03 -13.04 3.32
CA LEU A 51 6.40 -13.47 3.54
C LEU A 51 6.59 -13.83 5.02
N LEU A 52 6.21 -12.95 5.95
CA LEU A 52 6.42 -13.10 7.41
C LEU A 52 5.70 -14.31 8.02
N MET A 53 5.01 -15.12 7.22
CA MET A 53 4.19 -16.25 7.67
C MET A 53 3.13 -15.78 8.67
N ALA A 54 2.57 -14.59 8.44
CA ALA A 54 1.49 -14.01 9.25
C ALA A 54 0.15 -14.09 8.47
N PRO A 55 -0.46 -15.29 8.32
CA PRO A 55 -1.65 -15.49 7.49
C PRO A 55 -2.87 -14.74 8.03
N ASP A 56 -3.03 -14.64 9.35
CA ASP A 56 -4.19 -14.02 9.98
C ASP A 56 -4.29 -12.52 9.64
N ILE A 57 -3.15 -11.82 9.71
CA ILE A 57 -3.05 -10.40 9.35
C ILE A 57 -3.12 -10.24 7.83
N PHE A 58 -2.47 -11.12 7.05
CA PHE A 58 -2.51 -11.05 5.59
C PHE A 58 -3.95 -11.11 5.05
N LEU A 59 -4.73 -12.10 5.49
CA LEU A 59 -6.10 -12.33 5.01
C LEU A 59 -7.07 -11.23 5.40
N THR A 60 -6.82 -10.55 6.52
CA THR A 60 -7.62 -9.40 6.96
C THR A 60 -7.19 -8.10 6.30
N TYR A 61 -5.88 -7.90 6.11
CA TYR A 61 -5.31 -6.67 5.57
C TYR A 61 -5.63 -6.46 4.09
N VAL A 62 -5.61 -7.51 3.27
CA VAL A 62 -5.90 -7.40 1.82
C VAL A 62 -7.30 -6.80 1.57
N PRO A 63 -8.41 -7.37 2.06
CA PRO A 63 -9.73 -6.82 1.81
C PRO A 63 -9.96 -5.47 2.49
N VAL A 64 -9.38 -5.24 3.67
CA VAL A 64 -9.61 -4.01 4.45
C VAL A 64 -8.78 -2.84 3.92
N SER A 65 -7.47 -3.00 3.78
CA SER A 65 -6.55 -1.91 3.42
C SER A 65 -6.43 -1.71 1.91
N VAL A 66 -6.29 -2.78 1.13
CA VAL A 66 -6.15 -2.66 -0.33
C VAL A 66 -7.51 -2.40 -0.98
N GLY A 67 -8.56 -3.09 -0.51
CA GLY A 67 -9.91 -2.97 -1.05
C GLY A 67 -10.74 -1.85 -0.43
N LEU A 68 -11.26 -2.09 0.78
CA LEU A 68 -12.28 -1.25 1.41
C LEU A 68 -11.78 0.18 1.66
N TYR A 69 -10.60 0.35 2.25
CA TYR A 69 -10.03 1.66 2.54
C TYR A 69 -9.84 2.49 1.26
N THR A 70 -9.17 1.92 0.24
CA THR A 70 -9.00 2.58 -1.06
C THR A 70 -10.34 2.97 -1.69
N ALA A 71 -11.31 2.06 -1.69
CA ALA A 71 -12.63 2.33 -2.26
C ALA A 71 -13.37 3.44 -1.51
N LEU A 72 -13.33 3.43 -0.18
CA LEU A 72 -13.95 4.47 0.65
C LEU A 72 -13.28 5.83 0.41
N VAL A 73 -11.95 5.89 0.36
CA VAL A 73 -11.21 7.13 0.07
C VAL A 73 -11.60 7.67 -1.32
N LEU A 74 -11.68 6.82 -2.35
CA LEU A 74 -12.12 7.25 -3.68
C LEU A 74 -13.57 7.76 -3.70
N ILE A 75 -14.48 7.14 -2.94
CA ILE A 75 -15.87 7.61 -2.81
C ILE A 75 -15.93 8.97 -2.10
N LEU A 76 -15.11 9.16 -1.07
CA LEU A 76 -15.01 10.43 -0.37
C LEU A 76 -14.46 11.53 -1.29
N ILE A 77 -13.38 11.25 -2.02
CA ILE A 77 -12.79 12.17 -3.01
C ILE A 77 -13.83 12.58 -4.06
N LYS A 78 -14.67 11.64 -4.51
CA LYS A 78 -15.75 11.95 -5.47
C LYS A 78 -16.77 12.95 -4.92
N LYS A 79 -16.97 12.99 -3.59
CA LYS A 79 -17.88 13.94 -2.92
C LYS A 79 -17.19 15.23 -2.50
N THR A 80 -15.86 15.30 -2.54
CA THR A 80 -15.05 16.46 -2.18
C THR A 80 -14.34 17.02 -3.41
N GLU A 81 -13.38 17.92 -3.18
CA GLU A 81 -12.47 18.36 -4.22
C GLU A 81 -11.48 17.25 -4.57
N ARG A 82 -11.05 17.21 -5.84
CA ARG A 82 -10.14 16.20 -6.37
C ARG A 82 -8.67 16.57 -6.21
N TYR A 83 -8.38 17.86 -6.25
CA TYR A 83 -7.04 18.39 -6.06
C TYR A 83 -6.93 18.93 -4.65
N GLU A 84 -5.77 18.72 -4.04
CA GLU A 84 -5.43 19.38 -2.79
C GLU A 84 -5.41 20.91 -3.03
N GLY A 85 -6.38 21.60 -2.43
CA GLY A 85 -6.41 23.05 -2.34
C GLY A 85 -5.23 23.56 -1.51
N GLU A 86 -4.77 24.77 -1.76
CA GLU A 86 -3.71 25.41 -0.96
C GLU A 86 -4.05 25.50 0.53
#